data_AF-A0A1A8WR31-F1
#
_entry.id   AF-A0A1A8WR31-F1
#
_cell.length_a   1.000
_cell.length_b   1.000
_cell.length_c   1.000
_cell.angle_alpha   90.00
_cell.angle_beta   90.00
_cell.angle_gamma   90.00
#
_symmetry.space_group_name_H-M   'P 1'
#
loop_
_entity.id
_entity.type
_entity.pdbx_description
1 polymer ?
#
loop_
_entity_poly.entity_id
_entity_poly.type
_entity_poly.pdbx_seq_one_letter_code
_entity_poly.pdbx_strand_id
1 'polypeptide(L)'
;MYNKISLKLGNICLQELKKIDSEILDNLKELYKYYDNFRRFKCQENDSNDSSCENVRKIYNIHVKNYKKYQGNSESPFCEKLIIFKDAYDNKMRDLIPCSGLPHILPPMQVYYVFVASLTTATILLASFTIFFVYKVNKKYS
;
A
#
# COMPACT_ATOMS: atom_id res chain seq x y z
N MET A 1 4.81 -29.61 -10.23
CA MET A 1 3.70 -28.98 -10.99
C MET A 1 4.20 -27.79 -11.84
N TYR A 2 4.95 -26.83 -11.28
CA TYR A 2 5.55 -25.69 -12.01
C TYR A 2 6.43 -26.06 -13.22
N ASN A 3 7.41 -26.96 -13.03
CA ASN A 3 8.36 -27.32 -14.09
C ASN A 3 7.68 -27.92 -15.35
N LYS A 4 6.56 -28.62 -15.17
CA LYS A 4 5.82 -29.27 -16.27
C LYS A 4 5.06 -28.26 -17.13
N ILE A 5 4.61 -27.15 -16.55
CA ILE A 5 3.93 -26.05 -17.24
C ILE A 5 4.95 -25.16 -17.95
N SER A 6 6.08 -24.85 -17.29
CA SER A 6 7.16 -24.02 -17.86
C SER A 6 7.75 -24.64 -19.13
N LEU A 7 8.01 -25.94 -19.15
CA LEU A 7 8.52 -26.66 -20.32
C LEU A 7 7.53 -26.65 -21.50
N LYS A 8 6.22 -26.72 -21.23
CA LYS A 8 5.16 -26.76 -22.25
C LYS A 8 4.92 -25.38 -22.90
N LEU A 9 5.20 -24.30 -22.16
CA LEU A 9 5.15 -22.92 -22.63
C LEU A 9 6.53 -22.37 -23.01
N GLY A 10 7.53 -23.21 -23.33
CA GLY A 10 8.84 -22.74 -23.82
C GLY A 10 9.60 -21.83 -22.86
N ASN A 11 9.45 -22.02 -21.54
CA ASN A 11 10.04 -21.18 -20.50
C ASN A 11 9.68 -19.69 -20.62
N ILE A 12 8.54 -19.35 -21.24
CA ILE A 12 8.04 -17.97 -21.34
C ILE A 12 7.97 -17.30 -19.96
N CYS A 13 7.60 -18.05 -18.90
CA CYS A 13 7.63 -17.52 -17.53
C CYS A 13 9.02 -17.02 -17.11
N LEU A 14 10.11 -17.71 -17.47
CA LEU A 14 11.48 -17.26 -17.15
C LEU A 14 11.88 -16.03 -17.97
N GLN A 15 11.38 -15.90 -19.20
CA GLN A 15 11.60 -14.71 -20.02
C GLN A 15 10.85 -13.50 -19.45
N GLU A 16 9.59 -13.68 -19.04
CA GLU A 16 8.80 -12.64 -18.37
C GLU A 16 9.38 -12.28 -17.00
N LEU A 17 9.91 -13.24 -16.24
CA LEU A 17 10.62 -12.98 -14.97
C LEU A 17 11.91 -12.19 -15.17
N LYS A 18 12.60 -12.34 -16.31
CA LYS A 18 13.77 -11.50 -16.67
C LYS A 18 13.37 -10.08 -17.10
N LYS A 19 12.14 -9.89 -17.62
CA LYS A 19 11.58 -8.57 -17.91
C LYS A 19 11.13 -7.86 -16.65
N ILE A 20 10.66 -8.60 -15.65
CA ILE A 20 10.46 -8.07 -14.30
C ILE A 20 11.86 -7.81 -13.72
N ASP A 21 12.09 -6.59 -13.27
CA ASP A 21 13.32 -6.24 -12.58
C ASP A 21 13.55 -7.20 -11.39
N SER A 22 14.74 -7.79 -11.31
CA SER A 22 15.04 -8.81 -10.31
C SER A 22 14.89 -8.30 -8.88
N GLU A 23 15.16 -7.01 -8.67
CA GLU A 23 14.99 -6.39 -7.36
C GLU A 23 13.50 -6.25 -7.01
N ILE A 24 12.64 -5.90 -7.98
CA ILE A 24 11.19 -5.91 -7.80
C ILE A 24 10.71 -7.31 -7.41
N LEU A 25 11.18 -8.34 -8.12
CA LEU A 25 10.81 -9.73 -7.84
C LEU A 25 11.20 -10.16 -6.43
N ASP A 26 12.41 -9.81 -5.99
CA ASP A 26 12.89 -10.19 -4.67
C ASP A 26 12.16 -9.44 -3.55
N ASN A 27 11.86 -8.15 -3.75
CA ASN A 27 11.03 -7.40 -2.81
C ASN A 27 9.60 -7.97 -2.72
N LEU A 28 9.02 -8.42 -3.84
CA LEU A 28 7.71 -9.10 -3.84
C LEU A 28 7.76 -10.40 -3.05
N LYS A 29 8.77 -11.25 -3.27
CA LYS A 29 8.93 -12.50 -2.50
C LYS A 29 9.04 -12.21 -1.01
N GLU A 30 9.80 -11.19 -0.63
CA GLU A 30 9.99 -10.82 0.76
C GLU A 30 8.69 -10.32 1.40
N LEU A 31 7.93 -9.46 0.70
CA LEU A 31 6.62 -8.99 1.15
C LEU A 31 5.65 -10.15 1.36
N TYR A 32 5.53 -11.05 0.38
CA TYR A 32 4.62 -12.21 0.45
C TYR A 32 5.04 -13.24 1.51
N LYS A 33 6.35 -13.42 1.73
CA LYS A 33 6.88 -14.35 2.75
C LYS A 33 6.31 -14.06 4.14
N TYR A 34 6.18 -12.77 4.49
CA TYR A 34 5.73 -12.36 5.81
C TYR A 34 4.24 -11.96 5.83
N TYR A 35 3.60 -11.78 4.68
CA TYR A 35 2.19 -11.38 4.57
C TYR A 35 1.25 -12.33 5.32
N ASP A 36 1.46 -13.65 5.22
CA ASP A 36 0.64 -14.63 5.93
C ASP A 36 0.76 -14.51 7.46
N ASN A 37 1.96 -14.21 7.97
CA ASN A 37 2.18 -13.96 9.38
C ASN A 37 1.47 -12.68 9.83
N PHE A 38 1.57 -11.62 9.04
CA PHE A 38 0.83 -10.38 9.30
C PHE A 38 -0.68 -10.59 9.26
N ARG A 39 -1.22 -11.37 8.31
CA ARG A 39 -2.65 -11.68 8.25
C ARG A 39 -3.12 -12.42 9.51
N ARG A 40 -2.29 -13.32 10.05
CA ARG A 40 -2.58 -14.10 11.27
C ARG A 40 -2.28 -13.36 12.56
N PHE A 41 -1.54 -12.25 12.49
CA PHE A 41 -1.25 -11.38 13.63
C PHE A 41 -2.52 -11.04 14.39
N LYS A 42 -2.52 -11.31 15.69
CA LYS A 42 -3.55 -10.87 16.63
C LYS A 42 -2.78 -10.27 17.79
N CYS A 43 -2.90 -8.97 18.01
CA CYS A 43 -2.37 -8.40 19.22
C CYS A 43 -3.37 -8.66 20.34
N GLN A 44 -2.94 -9.44 21.33
CA GLN A 44 -3.49 -9.40 22.67
C GLN A 44 -2.35 -8.99 23.62
N GLU A 45 -2.74 -8.28 24.67
CA GLU A 45 -1.96 -7.46 25.60
C GLU A 45 -0.46 -7.81 25.79
N ASN A 46 0.38 -6.78 25.73
CA ASN A 46 1.72 -6.65 26.34
C ASN A 46 2.84 -7.63 25.98
N ASP A 47 2.67 -8.57 25.04
CA ASP A 47 3.78 -9.44 24.62
C ASP A 47 4.71 -8.78 23.58
N SER A 48 5.50 -7.83 24.08
CA SER A 48 6.58 -7.13 23.36
C SER A 48 7.71 -8.05 22.85
N ASN A 49 7.73 -9.32 23.28
CA ASN A 49 8.74 -10.33 22.95
C ASN A 49 8.23 -11.52 22.12
N ASP A 50 6.98 -11.48 21.64
CA ASP A 50 6.48 -12.55 20.79
C ASP A 50 7.07 -12.44 19.37
N SER A 51 7.47 -13.59 18.82
CA SER A 51 7.84 -13.82 17.41
C SER A 51 6.92 -13.12 16.40
N SER A 52 5.67 -12.91 16.80
CA SER A 52 4.63 -12.14 16.11
C SER A 52 5.05 -10.68 15.85
N CYS A 53 5.59 -9.96 16.84
CA CYS A 53 6.04 -8.58 16.69
C CYS A 53 7.27 -8.43 15.80
N GLU A 54 8.17 -9.42 15.80
CA GLU A 54 9.33 -9.44 14.91
C GLU A 54 8.89 -9.54 13.43
N ASN A 55 7.87 -10.36 13.14
CA ASN A 55 7.32 -10.49 11.80
C ASN A 55 6.69 -9.18 11.31
N VAL A 56 5.91 -8.49 12.15
CA VAL A 56 5.34 -7.18 11.79
C VAL A 56 6.45 -6.16 11.55
N ARG A 57 7.49 -6.15 12.38
CA ARG A 57 8.65 -5.25 12.22
C ARG A 57 9.40 -5.50 10.91
N LYS A 58 9.58 -6.77 10.51
CA LYS A 58 10.19 -7.12 9.22
C LYS A 58 9.40 -6.53 8.06
N ILE A 59 8.07 -6.63 8.09
CA ILE A 59 7.23 -6.10 7.02
C ILE A 59 7.20 -4.57 7.01
N TYR A 60 7.13 -3.95 8.18
CA TYR A 60 7.29 -2.50 8.31
C TYR A 60 8.60 -2.03 7.66
N ASN A 61 9.72 -2.70 7.94
CA ASN A 61 11.02 -2.37 7.36
C ASN A 61 11.05 -2.57 5.84
N ILE A 62 10.45 -3.65 5.31
CA ILE A 62 10.31 -3.86 3.87
C ILE A 62 9.53 -2.72 3.23
N HIS A 63 8.40 -2.33 3.84
CA HIS A 63 7.60 -1.22 3.36
C HIS A 63 8.40 0.07 3.38
N VAL A 64 9.05 0.45 4.48
CA VAL A 64 9.84 1.70 4.58
C VAL A 64 11.04 1.73 3.63
N LYS A 65 11.76 0.63 3.50
CA LYS A 65 12.91 0.50 2.58
C LYS A 65 12.47 0.76 1.14
N ASN A 66 11.38 0.12 0.75
CA ASN A 66 10.89 0.23 -0.62
C ASN A 66 10.14 1.54 -0.87
N TYR A 67 9.38 2.03 0.11
CA TYR A 67 8.71 3.33 0.08
C TYR A 67 9.64 4.45 -0.41
N LYS A 68 10.85 4.55 0.16
CA LYS A 68 11.83 5.58 -0.22
C LYS A 68 12.30 5.44 -1.66
N LYS A 69 12.43 4.21 -2.13
CA LYS A 69 12.90 3.92 -3.49
C LYS A 69 11.86 4.29 -4.55
N TYR A 70 10.58 4.15 -4.23
CA TYR A 70 9.48 4.37 -5.16
C TYR A 70 8.77 5.72 -5.01
N GLN A 71 9.27 6.57 -4.11
CA GLN A 71 8.84 7.95 -3.94
C GLN A 71 9.23 8.77 -5.19
N GLY A 72 8.38 8.74 -6.22
CA GLY A 72 8.58 9.45 -7.50
C GLY A 72 8.35 8.62 -8.76
N ASN A 73 8.17 7.30 -8.67
CA ASN A 73 7.84 6.42 -9.80
C ASN A 73 6.62 5.54 -9.46
N SER A 74 5.43 6.09 -9.65
CA SER A 74 4.16 5.49 -9.24
C SER A 74 3.64 4.38 -10.14
N GLU A 75 4.21 4.18 -11.33
CA GLU A 75 3.68 3.26 -12.33
C GLU A 75 4.19 1.82 -12.17
N SER A 76 5.10 1.57 -11.23
CA SER A 76 5.56 0.21 -10.98
C SER A 76 4.44 -0.65 -10.36
N PRO A 77 4.16 -1.85 -10.88
CA PRO A 77 3.23 -2.81 -10.28
C PRO A 77 3.54 -3.12 -8.81
N PHE A 78 4.81 -2.95 -8.42
CA PHE A 78 5.22 -3.10 -7.03
C PHE A 78 4.74 -1.97 -6.11
N CYS A 79 4.65 -0.73 -6.62
CA CYS A 79 4.07 0.40 -5.88
C CYS A 79 2.61 0.14 -5.53
N GLU A 80 1.83 -0.38 -6.48
CA GLU A 80 0.43 -0.77 -6.25
C GLU A 80 0.31 -1.80 -5.12
N LYS A 81 1.18 -2.83 -5.11
CA LYS A 81 1.18 -3.82 -4.03
C LYS A 81 1.55 -3.23 -2.67
N LEU A 82 2.48 -2.27 -2.63
CA LEU A 82 2.81 -1.58 -1.39
C LEU A 82 1.67 -0.69 -0.87
N ILE A 83 0.90 -0.05 -1.76
CA ILE A 83 -0.30 0.73 -1.39
C ILE A 83 -1.36 -0.20 -0.78
N ILE A 84 -1.67 -1.31 -1.45
CA ILE A 84 -2.62 -2.31 -0.93
C ILE A 84 -2.16 -2.85 0.42
N PHE A 85 -0.85 -3.12 0.56
CA PHE A 85 -0.29 -3.56 1.83
C PHE A 85 -0.44 -2.50 2.93
N LYS A 86 -0.16 -1.23 2.62
CA LYS A 86 -0.36 -0.12 3.55
C LYS A 86 -1.80 -0.03 4.03
N ASP A 87 -2.77 -0.11 3.14
CA ASP A 87 -4.19 -0.06 3.53
C ASP A 87 -4.55 -1.24 4.44
N ALA A 88 -4.04 -2.44 4.16
CA ALA A 88 -4.24 -3.60 5.02
C ALA A 88 -3.57 -3.43 6.39
N TYR A 89 -2.37 -2.85 6.43
CA TYR A 89 -1.66 -2.52 7.67
C TYR A 89 -2.45 -1.52 8.52
N ASP A 90 -2.78 -0.36 7.94
CA ASP A 90 -3.42 0.75 8.66
C ASP A 90 -4.80 0.35 9.17
N ASN A 91 -5.58 -0.41 8.37
CA ASN A 91 -6.87 -0.92 8.82
C ASN A 91 -6.71 -1.90 9.98
N LYS A 92 -5.72 -2.80 9.92
CA LYS A 92 -5.53 -3.81 10.96
C LYS A 92 -4.98 -3.21 12.25
N MET A 93 -4.05 -2.26 12.15
CA MET A 93 -3.42 -1.62 13.30
C MET A 93 -4.27 -0.50 13.91
N ARG A 94 -5.39 -0.11 13.28
CA ARG A 94 -6.33 0.87 13.84
C ARG A 94 -6.84 0.48 15.22
N ASP A 95 -7.17 -0.80 15.38
CA ASP A 95 -7.85 -1.32 16.58
C ASP A 95 -6.93 -2.18 17.46
N LEU A 96 -5.66 -2.32 17.07
CA LEU A 96 -4.67 -3.13 17.78
C LEU A 96 -3.63 -2.26 18.47
N ILE A 97 -3.18 -2.68 19.66
CA ILE A 97 -2.00 -2.10 20.32
C ILE A 97 -0.77 -2.48 19.49
N PRO A 98 0.03 -1.54 18.99
CA PRO A 98 1.16 -1.83 18.14
C PRO A 98 2.31 -2.37 18.99
N CYS A 99 3.14 -3.20 18.37
CA CYS A 99 4.42 -3.56 18.97
C CYS A 99 5.28 -2.31 19.22
N SER A 100 6.10 -2.33 20.28
CA SER A 100 6.99 -1.22 20.58
C SER A 100 7.84 -0.81 19.36
N GLY A 101 7.82 0.49 19.06
CA GLY A 101 8.52 1.11 17.93
C GLY A 101 7.83 0.98 16.58
N LEU A 102 6.62 0.41 16.50
CA LEU A 102 5.83 0.36 15.27
C LEU A 102 4.69 1.38 15.30
N PRO A 103 4.42 2.08 14.18
CA PRO A 103 3.32 3.02 14.11
C PRO A 103 1.99 2.30 13.86
N HIS A 104 0.88 2.92 14.26
CA HIS A 104 -0.47 2.49 13.85
C HIS A 104 -0.74 2.72 12.36
N ILE A 105 -0.09 3.71 11.77
CA ILE A 105 -0.31 4.14 10.38
C ILE A 105 1.06 4.21 9.69
N LEU A 106 1.20 3.56 8.54
CA LEU A 106 2.42 3.67 7.74
C LEU A 106 2.53 5.04 7.08
N PRO A 107 3.75 5.51 6.75
CA PRO A 107 3.93 6.75 6.00
C PRO A 107 3.14 6.75 4.67
N PRO A 108 2.44 7.84 4.31
CA PRO A 108 1.70 7.93 3.07
C PRO A 108 2.63 8.04 1.86
N MET A 109 2.38 7.30 0.78
CA MET A 109 3.11 7.47 -0.47
C MET A 109 2.91 8.88 -1.02
N GLN A 110 3.99 9.61 -1.29
CA GLN A 110 3.91 11.01 -1.72
C GLN A 110 3.02 11.21 -2.95
N VAL A 111 3.11 10.32 -3.95
CA VAL A 111 2.24 10.38 -5.14
C VAL A 111 0.77 10.15 -4.77
N TYR A 112 0.49 9.15 -3.93
CA TYR A 112 -0.86 8.87 -3.45
C TYR A 112 -1.42 10.03 -2.63
N TYR A 113 -0.61 10.63 -1.75
CA TYR A 113 -1.00 11.78 -0.95
C TYR A 113 -1.31 13.00 -1.82
N VAL A 114 -0.43 13.33 -2.78
CA VAL A 114 -0.66 14.43 -3.71
C VAL A 114 -1.92 14.18 -4.54
N PHE A 115 -2.12 12.97 -5.07
CA PHE A 115 -3.31 12.61 -5.83
C PHE A 115 -4.60 12.77 -5.01
N VAL A 116 -4.63 12.23 -3.78
CA VAL A 116 -5.79 12.34 -2.88
C VAL A 116 -6.04 13.79 -2.46
N ALA A 117 -4.99 14.55 -2.13
CA ALA A 117 -5.10 15.97 -1.81
C ALA A 117 -5.62 16.79 -2.99
N SER A 118 -5.13 16.54 -4.20
CA SER A 118 -5.60 17.21 -5.41
C SER A 118 -7.06 16.86 -5.71
N LEU A 119 -7.44 15.58 -5.60
CA LEU A 119 -8.81 15.11 -5.83
C LEU A 119 -9.80 15.72 -4.83
N THR A 120 -9.47 15.68 -3.54
CA THR A 120 -10.30 16.29 -2.48
C THR A 120 -10.45 17.79 -2.67
N THR A 121 -9.36 18.50 -2.97
CA THR A 121 -9.39 19.94 -3.25
C THR A 121 -10.28 20.26 -4.46
N ALA A 122 -10.12 19.52 -5.57
CA ALA A 122 -10.94 19.70 -6.76
C ALA A 122 -12.44 19.46 -6.48
N THR A 123 -12.76 18.45 -5.67
CA THR A 123 -14.13 18.11 -5.28
C THR A 123 -14.77 19.24 -4.45
N ILE A 124 -14.03 19.78 -3.48
CA ILE A 124 -14.50 20.89 -2.63
C ILE A 124 -14.73 22.15 -3.47
N LEU A 125 -13.81 22.46 -4.38
CA LEU A 125 -13.95 23.59 -5.29
C LEU A 125 -15.18 23.44 -6.19
N LEU A 126 -15.37 22.25 -6.79
CA LEU A 126 -16.52 21.96 -7.64
C LEU A 126 -17.84 22.13 -6.88
N ALA A 127 -17.92 21.59 -5.67
CA ALA A 127 -19.10 21.75 -4.82
C ALA A 127 -19.36 23.24 -4.49
N SER A 128 -18.31 23.98 -4.13
CA SER A 128 -18.40 25.42 -3.82
C SER A 128 -18.88 26.25 -5.02
N PHE A 129 -18.32 26.00 -6.21
CA PHE A 129 -18.76 26.63 -7.45
C PHE A 129 -20.24 26.31 -7.75
N THR A 130 -20.63 25.04 -7.63
CA THR A 130 -22.01 24.60 -7.86
C THR A 130 -22.97 25.33 -6.93
N ILE A 131 -22.67 25.39 -5.63
CA ILE A 131 -23.49 26.10 -4.64
C ILE A 131 -23.59 27.60 -4.97
N PHE A 132 -22.46 28.23 -5.34
CA PHE A 132 -22.44 29.65 -5.71
C PHE A 132 -23.34 29.95 -6.93
N PHE A 133 -23.27 29.11 -7.98
CA PHE A 133 -24.13 29.26 -9.15
C PHE A 133 -25.61 29.05 -8.81
N VAL A 134 -25.94 28.01 -8.05
CA VAL A 134 -27.31 27.74 -7.59
C VAL A 134 -27.86 28.92 -6.79
N TYR A 135 -27.10 29.44 -5.81
CA TYR A 135 -27.49 30.60 -5.02
C TYR A 135 -27.74 31.84 -5.90
N LYS A 136 -26.83 32.12 -6.85
CA LYS A 136 -26.95 33.26 -7.76
C LYS A 136 -28.16 33.15 -8.69
N VAL A 137 -28.45 31.95 -9.21
CA VAL A 137 -29.63 31.68 -10.04
C VAL A 137 -30.90 31.89 -9.22
N ASN A 138 -31.01 31.26 -8.04
CA ASN A 138 -32.18 31.39 -7.18
C ASN A 138 -32.45 32.85 -6.77
N LYS A 139 -31.42 33.64 -6.49
CA LYS A 139 -31.56 35.07 -6.19
C LYS A 139 -32.06 35.90 -7.38
N LYS A 140 -31.81 35.47 -8.62
CA LYS A 140 -32.24 36.18 -9.84
C LYS A 140 -33.71 35.90 -10.22
N TYR A 141 -34.28 34.80 -9.72
CA TYR A 141 -35.64 34.34 -10.03
C TYR A 141 -36.61 34.42 -8.84
N SER A 142 -36.19 35.09 -7.75
CA SER A 142 -37.02 35.43 -6.58
C SER A 142 -37.30 36.93 -6.53
#